data_AF-A0A0R1MIK6-F1
#
_entry.id   AF-A0A0R1MIK6-F1
#
_cell.length_a   1.000
_cell.length_b   1.000
_cell.length_c   1.000
_cell.angle_alpha   90.00
_cell.angle_beta   90.00
_cell.angle_gamma   90.00
#
_symmetry.space_group_name_H-M   'P 1'
#
loop_
_entity.id
_entity.type
_entity.pdbx_description
1 polymer ?
#
loop_
_entity_poly.entity_id
_entity_poly.type
_entity_poly.pdbx_seq_one_letter_code
_entity_poly.pdbx_strand_id
1 'polypeptide(L)'
;MIDAFEGRPLSLSKHAERQIRWVANKLTASQILKLKQLPLNTSAADYFFCHAIADNNRTIFTPHNDLIKIKSFFQEIKEPFIICGHTHLQFKLDIGSKIIFNAGSIGMPFSDQEGAQWLWIEDQTFHFKKTIVNKNSAIKSMKTTDFLFLNEFIETYVKNTVSISNAYEMLDKLAVEQQIRFRRQNS
;
A
#
# COMPACT_ATOMS: atom_id res chain seq x y z
N MET A 1 9.45 -8.79 -0.86
CA MET A 1 10.86 -8.34 -1.06
C MET A 1 11.84 -9.22 -0.31
N ILE A 2 11.74 -9.31 1.03
CA ILE A 2 12.58 -10.21 1.86
C ILE A 2 12.51 -11.66 1.37
N ASP A 3 11.29 -12.21 1.22
CA ASP A 3 11.07 -13.55 0.69
C ASP A 3 11.77 -13.78 -0.67
N ALA A 4 11.73 -12.77 -1.55
CA ALA A 4 12.30 -12.85 -2.88
C ALA A 4 13.83 -12.86 -2.87
N PHE A 5 14.45 -12.04 -2.01
CA PHE A 5 15.89 -12.02 -1.78
C PHE A 5 16.41 -13.36 -1.25
N GLU A 6 15.63 -14.00 -0.38
CA GLU A 6 15.96 -15.31 0.19
C GLU A 6 15.58 -16.50 -0.72
N GLY A 7 15.11 -16.24 -1.95
CA GLY A 7 14.73 -17.30 -2.88
C GLY A 7 13.44 -18.04 -2.51
N ARG A 8 12.65 -17.55 -1.55
CA ARG A 8 11.39 -18.17 -1.14
C ARG A 8 10.31 -18.01 -2.23
N PRO A 9 9.31 -18.92 -2.27
CA PRO A 9 8.16 -18.78 -3.15
C PRO A 9 7.37 -17.49 -2.84
N LEU A 10 6.90 -16.81 -3.89
CA LEU A 10 6.01 -15.65 -3.76
C LEU A 10 4.62 -16.03 -4.25
N SER A 11 3.59 -15.76 -3.45
CA SER A 11 2.19 -15.96 -3.86
C SER A 11 1.66 -14.75 -4.66
N LEU A 12 2.25 -14.50 -5.83
CA LEU A 12 1.98 -13.34 -6.68
C LEU A 12 1.72 -13.76 -8.15
N SER A 13 1.25 -12.82 -8.98
CA SER A 13 1.25 -13.03 -10.43
C SER A 13 2.69 -13.17 -10.94
N LYS A 14 2.89 -13.87 -12.06
CA LYS A 14 4.22 -13.99 -12.70
C LYS A 14 4.86 -12.63 -12.98
N HIS A 15 4.04 -11.64 -13.35
CA HIS A 15 4.50 -10.28 -13.60
C HIS A 15 5.02 -9.60 -12.32
N ALA A 16 4.21 -9.60 -11.26
CA ALA A 16 4.57 -9.00 -9.97
C ALA A 16 5.76 -9.72 -9.31
N GLU A 17 5.85 -11.05 -9.45
CA GLU A 17 7.01 -11.81 -8.98
C GLU A 17 8.30 -11.37 -9.68
N ARG A 18 8.29 -11.22 -11.01
CA ARG A 18 9.47 -10.75 -11.76
C ARG A 18 9.90 -9.36 -11.33
N GLN A 19 8.97 -8.44 -11.11
CA GLN A 19 9.26 -7.11 -10.57
C GLN A 19 9.95 -7.18 -9.21
N ILE A 20 9.35 -7.90 -8.25
CA ILE A 20 9.89 -7.99 -6.89
C ILE A 20 11.24 -8.70 -6.85
N ARG A 21 11.44 -9.75 -7.65
CA ARG A 21 12.74 -10.43 -7.76
C ARG A 21 13.82 -9.53 -8.34
N TRP A 22 13.48 -8.73 -9.36
CA TRP A 22 14.41 -7.74 -9.90
C TRP A 22 14.82 -6.73 -8.81
N VAL A 23 13.85 -6.19 -8.05
CA VAL A 23 14.14 -5.24 -6.97
C VAL A 23 15.00 -5.88 -5.88
N ALA A 24 14.69 -7.12 -5.48
CA ALA A 24 15.47 -7.85 -4.50
C ALA A 24 16.94 -8.02 -4.93
N ASN A 25 17.20 -8.28 -6.22
CA ASN A 25 18.55 -8.40 -6.76
C ASN A 25 19.35 -7.08 -6.78
N LYS A 26 18.68 -5.93 -6.64
CA LYS A 26 19.34 -4.62 -6.53
C LYS A 26 19.70 -4.24 -5.09
N LEU A 27 19.24 -5.00 -4.10
CA LEU A 27 19.47 -4.72 -2.69
C LEU A 27 20.64 -5.52 -2.14
N THR A 28 21.42 -4.88 -1.28
CA THR A 28 22.49 -5.55 -0.52
C THR A 28 21.92 -6.31 0.66
N ALA A 29 22.66 -7.31 1.15
CA ALA A 29 22.27 -8.04 2.37
C ALA A 29 22.05 -7.11 3.57
N SER A 30 22.88 -6.06 3.72
CA SER A 30 22.72 -5.05 4.78
C SER A 30 21.41 -4.27 4.66
N GLN A 31 21.02 -3.87 3.45
CA GLN A 31 19.72 -3.20 3.22
C GLN A 31 18.55 -4.13 3.54
N ILE A 32 18.63 -5.41 3.18
CA ILE A 32 17.61 -6.41 3.52
C ILE A 32 17.50 -6.62 5.02
N LEU A 33 18.63 -6.69 5.74
CA LEU A 33 18.64 -6.78 7.20
C LEU A 33 17.95 -5.57 7.85
N LYS A 34 18.19 -4.35 7.34
CA LYS A 34 17.48 -3.15 7.80
C LYS A 34 15.98 -3.23 7.55
N LEU A 35 15.55 -3.68 6.37
CA LEU A 35 14.13 -3.84 6.04
C LEU A 35 13.44 -4.88 6.92
N LYS A 36 14.13 -5.97 7.29
CA LYS A 36 13.61 -6.98 8.23
C LYS A 36 13.36 -6.46 9.64
N GLN A 37 14.11 -5.44 10.05
CA GLN A 37 14.00 -4.84 11.38
C GLN A 37 12.88 -3.81 11.48
N LEU A 38 12.27 -3.41 10.35
CA LEU A 38 11.14 -2.49 10.38
C LEU A 38 9.94 -3.16 11.06
N PRO A 39 9.33 -2.51 12.06
CA PRO A 39 8.18 -3.07 12.72
C PRO A 39 6.99 -3.09 11.76
N LEU A 40 6.09 -4.05 11.95
CA LEU A 40 4.89 -4.18 11.14
C LEU A 40 3.91 -3.01 11.36
N ASN A 41 3.92 -2.48 12.58
CA ASN A 41 3.09 -1.40 13.06
C ASN A 41 3.82 -0.63 14.18
N THR A 42 3.32 0.54 14.54
CA THR A 42 3.76 1.29 15.71
C THR A 42 2.63 2.15 16.25
N SER A 43 2.63 2.42 17.55
CA SER A 43 1.71 3.38 18.17
C SER A 43 2.44 4.64 18.60
N ALA A 44 1.76 5.78 18.54
CA ALA A 44 2.23 7.03 19.11
C ALA A 44 1.02 7.86 19.57
N ALA A 45 0.95 8.19 20.87
CA ALA A 45 -0.21 8.85 21.48
C ALA A 45 -1.53 8.13 21.10
N ASP A 46 -2.48 8.86 20.48
CA ASP A 46 -3.79 8.35 20.09
C ASP A 46 -3.81 7.68 18.70
N TYR A 47 -2.63 7.39 18.13
CA TYR A 47 -2.48 6.94 16.73
C TYR A 47 -1.81 5.57 16.63
N PHE A 48 -2.43 4.67 15.89
CA PHE A 48 -1.87 3.39 15.46
C PHE A 48 -1.50 3.45 13.98
N PHE A 49 -0.24 3.16 13.65
CA PHE A 49 0.28 3.18 12.29
C PHE A 49 0.57 1.76 11.81
N CYS A 50 0.07 1.39 10.64
CA CYS A 50 0.39 0.12 9.98
C CYS A 50 0.45 0.30 8.46
N HIS A 51 1.04 -0.67 7.74
CA HIS A 51 1.03 -0.58 6.28
C HIS A 51 -0.35 -0.92 5.70
N ALA A 52 -0.94 -2.06 6.10
CA ALA A 52 -2.23 -2.53 5.61
C ALA A 52 -3.21 -2.73 6.78
N ILE A 53 -3.04 -3.80 7.57
CA ILE A 53 -3.80 -4.05 8.80
C ILE A 53 -2.85 -4.29 9.99
N ALA A 54 -3.40 -4.47 11.20
CA ALA A 54 -2.62 -4.55 12.43
C ALA A 54 -1.54 -5.64 12.43
N ASP A 55 -1.87 -6.84 11.95
CA ASP A 55 -1.03 -8.04 12.03
C ASP A 55 -0.55 -8.53 10.65
N ASN A 56 -0.86 -7.80 9.58
CA ASN A 56 -0.52 -8.19 8.21
C ASN A 56 -0.31 -6.98 7.28
N ASN A 57 0.77 -6.98 6.50
CA ASN A 57 1.10 -5.91 5.54
C ASN A 57 0.67 -6.19 4.09
N ARG A 58 -0.19 -7.18 3.85
CA ARG A 58 -0.65 -7.60 2.52
C ARG A 58 -2.17 -7.65 2.40
N THR A 59 -2.90 -7.65 3.52
CA THR A 59 -4.37 -7.72 3.49
C THR A 59 -4.94 -6.50 2.79
N ILE A 60 -5.65 -6.74 1.69
CA ILE A 60 -6.36 -5.69 0.96
C ILE A 60 -7.74 -5.49 1.57
N PHE A 61 -8.07 -4.23 1.88
CA PHE A 61 -9.44 -3.83 2.16
C PHE A 61 -9.73 -2.41 1.62
N THR A 62 -10.99 -2.15 1.31
CA THR A 62 -11.54 -0.89 0.85
C THR A 62 -12.76 -0.51 1.69
N PRO A 63 -13.21 0.76 1.67
CA PRO A 63 -14.48 1.15 2.28
C PRO A 63 -15.71 0.38 1.77
N HIS A 64 -15.62 -0.32 0.64
CA HIS A 64 -16.72 -1.13 0.09
C HIS A 64 -16.80 -2.54 0.71
N ASN A 65 -15.79 -2.96 1.46
CA ASN A 65 -15.80 -4.28 2.09
C ASN A 65 -16.66 -4.32 3.36
N ASP A 66 -17.00 -5.52 3.80
CA ASP A 66 -17.83 -5.76 4.98
C ASP A 66 -17.22 -5.11 6.25
N LEU A 67 -18.02 -4.27 6.90
CA LEU A 67 -17.58 -3.46 8.04
C LEU A 67 -17.23 -4.32 9.26
N ILE A 68 -17.93 -5.44 9.48
CA ILE A 68 -17.63 -6.36 10.60
C ILE A 68 -16.24 -6.96 10.41
N LYS A 69 -15.91 -7.36 9.18
CA LYS A 69 -14.58 -7.84 8.82
C LYS A 69 -13.50 -6.78 8.96
N ILE A 70 -13.76 -5.54 8.53
CA ILE A 70 -12.78 -4.46 8.71
C ILE A 70 -12.53 -4.19 10.20
N LYS A 71 -13.59 -4.20 11.03
CA LYS A 71 -13.46 -4.05 12.49
C LYS A 71 -12.57 -5.12 13.12
N SER A 72 -12.70 -6.38 12.70
CA SER A 72 -11.93 -7.48 13.29
C SER A 72 -10.41 -7.34 13.05
N PHE A 73 -9.99 -6.69 11.97
CA PHE A 73 -8.57 -6.40 11.71
C PHE A 73 -7.92 -5.47 12.74
N PHE A 74 -8.72 -4.71 13.50
CA PHE A 74 -8.23 -3.69 14.42
C PHE A 74 -8.86 -3.79 15.82
N GLN A 75 -9.48 -4.92 16.16
CA GLN A 75 -10.24 -5.08 17.41
C GLN A 75 -9.35 -4.92 18.66
N GLU A 76 -8.11 -5.40 18.61
CA GLU A 76 -7.14 -5.33 19.73
C GLU A 76 -6.42 -3.98 19.83
N ILE A 77 -6.62 -3.09 18.85
CA ILE A 77 -6.00 -1.76 18.84
C ILE A 77 -6.72 -0.87 19.85
N LYS A 78 -5.98 -0.09 20.63
CA LYS A 78 -6.56 0.76 21.69
C LYS A 78 -6.76 2.20 21.21
N GLU A 79 -5.89 2.61 20.30
CA GLU A 79 -5.83 3.93 19.71
C GLU A 79 -7.09 4.23 18.89
N PRO A 80 -7.69 5.42 19.05
CA PRO A 80 -8.90 5.80 18.30
C PRO A 80 -8.62 6.09 16.82
N PHE A 81 -7.38 6.43 16.45
CA PHE A 81 -7.04 6.76 15.07
C PHE A 81 -6.08 5.73 14.47
N ILE A 82 -6.49 5.12 13.36
CA ILE A 82 -5.66 4.17 12.62
C ILE A 82 -5.19 4.82 11.32
N ILE A 83 -3.89 4.85 11.10
CA ILE A 83 -3.29 5.38 9.87
C ILE A 83 -2.71 4.21 9.08
N CYS A 84 -3.22 4.01 7.87
CA CYS A 84 -2.77 2.95 6.98
C CYS A 84 -2.42 3.45 5.57
N GLY A 85 -1.98 2.52 4.73
CA GLY A 85 -1.65 2.74 3.32
C GLY A 85 -2.08 1.54 2.48
N HIS A 86 -1.12 0.91 1.80
CA HIS A 86 -1.27 -0.33 1.04
C HIS A 86 -2.13 -0.28 -0.22
N THR A 87 -3.36 0.23 -0.15
CA THR A 87 -4.28 0.27 -1.30
C THR A 87 -4.14 1.50 -2.17
N HIS A 88 -3.33 2.47 -1.75
CA HIS A 88 -3.03 3.70 -2.48
C HIS A 88 -4.23 4.66 -2.69
N LEU A 89 -5.36 4.37 -2.06
CA LEU A 89 -6.55 5.23 -2.01
C LEU A 89 -6.45 6.18 -0.82
N GLN A 90 -6.86 7.44 -0.98
CA GLN A 90 -7.17 8.30 0.17
C GLN A 90 -8.61 8.06 0.62
N PHE A 91 -8.80 7.67 1.89
CA PHE A 91 -10.14 7.57 2.47
C PHE A 91 -10.13 7.72 3.98
N LYS A 92 -11.28 8.15 4.51
CA LYS A 92 -11.64 8.08 5.92
C LYS A 92 -12.75 7.05 6.08
N LEU A 93 -12.62 6.15 7.05
CA LEU A 93 -13.64 5.15 7.36
C LEU A 93 -13.88 5.10 8.86
N ASP A 94 -15.12 5.33 9.27
CA ASP A 94 -15.57 5.17 10.66
C ASP A 94 -15.92 3.69 10.91
N ILE A 95 -15.34 3.12 11.95
CA ILE A 95 -15.58 1.73 12.36
C ILE A 95 -16.10 1.64 13.81
N GLY A 96 -16.79 2.67 14.29
CA GLY A 96 -17.37 2.76 15.63
C GLY A 96 -16.51 3.60 16.56
N SER A 97 -15.83 2.96 17.51
CA SER A 97 -14.94 3.68 18.45
C SER A 97 -13.61 4.11 17.84
N LYS A 98 -13.38 3.81 16.56
CA LYS A 98 -12.14 4.11 15.85
C LYS A 98 -12.41 4.66 14.46
N ILE A 99 -11.47 5.45 13.96
CA ILE A 99 -11.49 5.99 12.60
C ILE A 99 -10.20 5.58 11.88
N ILE A 100 -10.37 4.98 10.71
CA ILE A 100 -9.27 4.62 9.82
C ILE A 100 -9.06 5.74 8.79
N PHE A 101 -7.81 6.15 8.61
CA PHE A 101 -7.35 7.02 7.54
C PHE A 101 -6.32 6.29 6.69
N ASN A 102 -6.62 6.15 5.40
CA ASN A 102 -5.63 5.72 4.43
C ASN A 102 -4.97 6.94 3.80
N ALA A 103 -3.65 7.08 3.95
CA ALA A 103 -2.95 8.29 3.52
C ALA A 103 -2.83 8.44 2.00
N GLY A 104 -3.15 7.37 1.23
CA GLY A 104 -2.96 7.32 -0.21
C GLY A 104 -1.56 6.84 -0.60
N SER A 105 -1.06 7.32 -1.74
CA SER A 105 0.27 6.94 -2.25
C SER A 105 1.00 8.12 -2.87
N ILE A 106 2.29 8.23 -2.55
CA ILE A 106 3.18 9.23 -3.12
C ILE A 106 3.52 8.89 -4.58
N GLY A 107 3.87 7.63 -4.86
CA GLY A 107 4.43 7.23 -6.15
C GLY A 107 3.42 6.58 -7.10
N MET A 108 2.29 6.09 -6.59
CA MET A 108 1.28 5.37 -7.36
C MET A 108 -0.13 5.68 -6.81
N PRO A 109 -0.57 6.95 -6.78
CA PRO A 109 -1.89 7.31 -6.27
C PRO A 109 -2.99 6.63 -7.09
N PHE A 110 -4.01 6.11 -6.40
CA PHE A 110 -5.24 5.63 -7.03
C PHE A 110 -6.30 6.71 -6.84
N SER A 111 -6.44 7.56 -7.85
CA SER A 111 -7.20 8.80 -7.76
C SER A 111 -7.60 9.32 -9.13
N ASP A 112 -8.69 10.09 -9.16
CA ASP A 112 -9.08 10.89 -10.33
C ASP A 112 -8.34 12.24 -10.37
N GLN A 113 -7.43 12.47 -9.41
CA GLN A 113 -6.59 13.65 -9.34
C GLN A 113 -5.11 13.30 -9.47
N GLU A 114 -4.37 14.16 -10.18
CA GLU A 114 -2.92 14.02 -10.29
C GLU A 114 -2.19 14.48 -9.02
N GLY A 115 -1.01 13.89 -8.80
CA GLY A 115 -0.07 14.30 -7.76
C GLY A 115 0.10 13.27 -6.66
N ALA A 116 1.23 13.36 -5.95
CA ALA A 116 1.53 12.54 -4.80
C ALA A 116 0.51 12.80 -3.68
N GLN A 117 -0.04 11.75 -3.08
CA GLN A 117 -1.08 11.83 -2.05
C GLN A 117 -0.54 11.47 -0.67
N TRP A 118 -0.91 12.26 0.33
CA TRP A 118 -0.44 12.12 1.69
C TRP A 118 -1.41 12.75 2.70
N LEU A 119 -1.21 12.46 3.98
CA LEU A 119 -2.07 12.91 5.07
C LEU A 119 -1.29 13.88 5.97
N TRP A 120 -1.84 15.08 6.21
CA TRP A 120 -1.37 16.02 7.22
C TRP A 120 -2.24 15.91 8.47
N ILE A 121 -1.61 15.76 9.63
CA ILE A 121 -2.29 15.62 10.93
C ILE A 121 -1.81 16.76 11.83
N GLU A 122 -2.74 17.56 12.33
CA GLU A 122 -2.48 18.69 13.22
C GLU A 122 -3.61 18.78 14.24
N ASP A 123 -3.31 18.70 15.54
CA ASP A 123 -4.30 18.76 16.62
C ASP A 123 -5.52 17.85 16.41
N GLN A 124 -5.26 16.57 16.07
CA GLN A 124 -6.29 15.58 15.70
C GLN A 124 -7.22 15.98 14.53
N THR A 125 -6.83 17.00 13.76
CA THR A 125 -7.43 17.36 12.49
C THR A 125 -6.67 16.68 11.36
N PHE A 126 -7.41 16.04 10.46
CA PHE A 126 -6.87 15.21 9.38
C PHE A 126 -7.15 15.85 8.03
N HIS A 127 -6.10 16.17 7.29
CA HIS A 127 -6.20 16.77 5.97
C HIS A 127 -5.57 15.87 4.91
N PHE A 128 -6.38 15.37 4.00
CA PHE A 128 -5.86 14.78 2.77
C PHE A 128 -5.22 15.86 1.92
N LYS A 129 -3.92 15.71 1.67
CA LYS A 129 -3.10 16.62 0.88
C LYS A 129 -2.64 15.94 -0.39
N LYS A 130 -2.29 16.78 -1.35
CA LYS A 130 -1.67 16.39 -2.61
C LYS A 130 -0.55 17.35 -2.98
N THR A 131 0.46 16.83 -3.66
CA THR A 131 1.58 17.61 -4.19
C THR A 131 1.78 17.26 -5.65
N ILE A 132 1.68 18.28 -6.53
CA ILE A 132 1.91 18.08 -7.96
C ILE A 132 3.39 17.74 -8.18
N VAL A 133 3.63 16.64 -8.88
CA VAL A 133 4.97 16.16 -9.23
C VAL A 133 5.29 16.62 -10.64
N ASN A 134 6.52 17.14 -10.84
CA ASN A 134 7.01 17.41 -12.20
C ASN A 134 7.28 16.08 -12.92
N LYS A 135 6.29 15.62 -13.70
CA LYS A 135 6.33 14.36 -14.44
C LYS A 135 7.55 14.27 -15.37
N ASN A 136 7.90 15.36 -16.05
CA ASN A 136 9.03 15.38 -16.98
C ASN A 136 10.36 15.14 -16.25
N SER A 137 10.58 15.81 -15.12
CA SER A 137 11.76 15.58 -14.28
C SER A 137 11.78 14.16 -13.69
N ALA A 138 10.64 13.66 -13.23
CA ALA A 138 10.53 12.28 -12.73
C ALA A 138 10.87 11.25 -13.82
N ILE A 139 10.29 11.39 -15.01
CA ILE A 139 10.57 10.52 -16.17
C ILE A 139 12.04 10.60 -16.56
N LYS A 140 12.64 11.80 -16.61
CA LYS A 140 14.05 11.98 -16.92
C LYS A 140 14.93 11.25 -15.91
N SER A 141 14.61 11.34 -14.62
CA SER A 141 15.32 10.62 -13.56
C SER A 141 15.13 9.11 -13.66
N MET A 142 13.93 8.62 -13.94
CA MET A 142 13.68 7.18 -14.03
C MET A 142 14.38 6.53 -15.23
N LYS A 143 14.52 7.28 -16.34
CA LYS A 143 15.26 6.85 -17.55
C LYS A 143 16.76 6.63 -17.35
N THR A 144 17.33 7.01 -16.20
CA THR A 144 18.72 6.68 -15.87
C THR A 144 18.88 5.31 -15.21
N THR A 145 17.78 4.63 -14.89
CA THR A 145 17.76 3.31 -14.25
C THR A 145 17.70 2.18 -15.28
N ASP A 146 18.10 0.99 -14.88
CA ASP A 146 17.97 -0.24 -15.66
C ASP A 146 16.72 -1.06 -15.27
N PHE A 147 15.68 -0.38 -14.76
CA PHE A 147 14.47 -1.05 -14.31
C PHE A 147 13.75 -1.76 -15.46
N LEU A 148 13.58 -3.07 -15.33
CA LEU A 148 13.06 -3.94 -16.39
C LEU A 148 11.65 -3.55 -16.87
N PHE A 149 10.84 -2.95 -15.99
CA PHE A 149 9.45 -2.56 -16.26
C PHE A 149 9.28 -1.04 -16.34
N LEU A 150 10.36 -0.32 -16.64
CA LEU A 150 10.41 1.14 -16.63
C LEU A 150 9.34 1.79 -17.52
N ASN A 151 9.23 1.35 -18.78
CA ASN A 151 8.31 1.97 -19.73
C ASN A 151 6.86 1.78 -19.29
N GLU A 152 6.49 0.56 -18.89
CA GLU A 152 5.18 0.25 -18.33
C GLU A 152 4.88 1.12 -17.10
N PHE A 153 5.84 1.20 -16.16
CA PHE A 153 5.66 2.00 -14.96
C PHE A 153 5.46 3.49 -15.27
N ILE A 154 6.24 4.05 -16.20
CA ILE A 154 6.10 5.45 -16.63
C ILE A 154 4.74 5.69 -17.27
N GLU A 155 4.32 4.84 -18.21
CA GLU A 155 3.03 5.01 -18.90
C GLU A 155 1.88 4.90 -17.90
N THR A 156 1.88 3.89 -17.03
CA THR A 156 0.74 3.61 -16.15
C THR A 156 0.66 4.56 -14.95
N TYR A 157 1.77 4.87 -14.28
CA TYR A 157 1.76 5.50 -12.95
C TYR A 157 2.38 6.90 -12.89
N VAL A 158 3.11 7.32 -13.93
CA VAL A 158 3.75 8.65 -13.95
C VAL A 158 3.03 9.59 -14.92
N LYS A 159 2.80 9.13 -16.14
CA LYS A 159 2.03 9.89 -17.14
C LYS A 159 0.55 9.88 -16.82
N ASN A 160 0.04 8.71 -16.45
CA ASN A 160 -1.35 8.49 -16.09
C ASN A 160 -1.50 8.22 -14.58
N THR A 161 -2.74 8.27 -14.11
CA THR A 161 -3.12 7.89 -12.74
C THR A 161 -4.24 6.85 -12.86
N VAL A 162 -4.22 5.83 -12.01
CA VAL A 162 -5.32 4.86 -11.96
C VAL A 162 -6.54 5.56 -11.37
N SER A 163 -7.63 5.64 -12.13
CA SER A 163 -8.88 6.26 -11.66
C SER A 163 -9.42 5.55 -10.43
N ILE A 164 -10.21 6.26 -9.61
CA ILE A 164 -10.80 5.70 -8.39
C ILE A 164 -11.69 4.50 -8.72
N SER A 165 -12.49 4.60 -9.79
CA SER A 165 -13.38 3.51 -10.22
C SER A 165 -12.59 2.24 -10.58
N ASN A 166 -11.54 2.38 -11.39
CA ASN A 166 -10.70 1.23 -11.78
C ASN A 166 -9.93 0.66 -10.59
N ALA A 167 -9.51 1.51 -9.67
CA ALA A 167 -8.84 1.09 -8.45
C ALA A 167 -9.75 0.23 -7.57
N TYR A 168 -11.01 0.65 -7.34
CA TYR A 168 -11.96 -0.15 -6.58
C TYR A 168 -12.23 -1.52 -7.23
N GLU A 169 -12.50 -1.54 -8.55
CA GLU A 169 -12.72 -2.80 -9.27
C GLU A 169 -11.54 -3.76 -9.13
N MET A 170 -10.31 -3.25 -9.32
CA MET A 170 -9.09 -4.02 -9.18
C MET A 170 -8.89 -4.53 -7.74
N LEU A 171 -9.03 -3.66 -6.74
CA LEU A 171 -8.77 -3.98 -5.34
C LEU A 171 -9.80 -4.98 -4.79
N ASP A 172 -11.08 -4.84 -5.15
CA ASP A 172 -12.12 -5.76 -4.71
C ASP A 172 -11.89 -7.16 -5.28
N LYS A 173 -11.48 -7.26 -6.56
CA LYS A 173 -11.07 -8.53 -7.17
C LYS A 173 -9.87 -9.16 -6.43
N LEU A 174 -8.84 -8.36 -6.14
CA LEU A 174 -7.65 -8.85 -5.43
C LEU A 174 -7.97 -9.27 -3.99
N ALA A 175 -8.86 -8.56 -3.30
CA ALA A 175 -9.31 -8.91 -1.95
C ALA A 175 -10.03 -10.27 -1.93
N VAL A 176 -10.87 -10.56 -2.94
CA VAL A 176 -11.52 -11.87 -3.11
C VAL A 176 -10.49 -12.97 -3.38
N GLU A 177 -9.53 -12.73 -4.29
CA GLU A 177 -8.47 -13.70 -4.59
C GLU A 177 -7.61 -14.03 -3.35
N GLN A 178 -7.27 -13.05 -2.53
CA GLN A 178 -6.54 -13.26 -1.27
C GLN A 178 -7.33 -14.15 -0.31
N GLN A 179 -8.64 -13.94 -0.18
CA GLN A 179 -9.49 -14.77 0.68
C GLN A 179 -9.55 -16.22 0.21
N ILE A 180 -9.69 -16.44 -1.10
CA ILE A 180 -9.70 -17.80 -1.67
C ILE A 180 -8.37 -18.50 -1.42
N ARG A 181 -7.24 -17.81 -1.61
CA ARG A 181 -5.90 -18.37 -1.34
C ARG A 181 -5.71 -18.71 0.12
N PHE A 182 -6.12 -17.83 1.03
CA PHE A 182 -6.04 -18.08 2.47
C PHE A 182 -6.85 -19.30 2.89
N ARG A 183 -8.06 -19.48 2.34
CA ARG A 183 -8.87 -20.68 2.62
C ARG A 183 -8.21 -21.97 2.15
N ARG A 184 -7.61 -21.98 0.95
CA ARG A 184 -6.91 -23.15 0.39
C ARG A 184 -5.64 -23.54 1.14
N GLN A 185 -4.98 -22.58 1.80
CA GLN A 185 -3.77 -22.85 2.59
C GLN A 185 -4.09 -23.40 3.99
N ASN A 186 -5.33 -23.23 4.45
CA ASN A 186 -5.81 -23.65 5.78
C ASN A 186 -6.85 -24.78 5.73
N SER A 187 -7.04 -25.40 4.55
CA SER A 187 -7.88 -26.57 4.31
C SER A 187 -7.01 -27.78 4.03
#